data_AF-A0A6I8ME24-F1
#
_entry.id   AF-A0A6I8ME24-F1
#
_cell.length_a   1.000
_cell.length_b   1.000
_cell.length_c   1.000
_cell.angle_alpha   90.00
_cell.angle_beta   90.00
_cell.angle_gamma   90.00
#
_symmetry.space_group_name_H-M   'P 1'
#
loop_
_entity.id
_entity.type
_entity.pdbx_description
1 polymer ?
#
loop_
_entity_poly.entity_id
_entity_poly.type
_entity_poly.pdbx_seq_one_letter_code
_entity_poly.pdbx_strand_id
1 'polypeptide(L)' 'MNPTITDKDSGRELWRVEDCAKHCGINTNTWHSTYTSTGRAPLPVAELGKRMPLWGAEEVQTWHKTAQAPL' A
#
# COMPACT_ATOMS: atom_id res chain seq x y z
N MET A 1 -3.53 10.56 17.67
CA MET A 1 -3.84 9.11 17.57
C MET A 1 -3.41 8.63 16.19
N ASN A 2 -2.82 7.43 16.09
CA ASN A 2 -2.40 6.83 14.82
C ASN A 2 -2.94 5.39 14.72
N PRO A 3 -4.22 5.21 14.33
CA PRO A 3 -4.82 3.88 14.23
C PRO A 3 -4.20 3.10 13.05
N THR A 4 -3.88 1.82 13.29
CA THR A 4 -3.39 0.87 12.27
C THR A 4 -4.47 -0.17 11.95
N ILE A 5 -4.45 -0.68 10.73
CA ILE A 5 -5.34 -1.76 10.28
C ILE A 5 -4.52 -3.04 10.31
N THR A 6 -4.99 -4.03 11.05
CA THR A 6 -4.36 -5.35 11.12
C THR A 6 -5.37 -6.38 10.68
N ASP A 7 -4.96 -7.26 9.76
CA ASP A 7 -5.74 -8.43 9.40
C ASP A 7 -5.88 -9.35 10.61
N LYS A 8 -7.11 -9.74 10.95
CA LYS A 8 -7.38 -10.52 12.16
C LYS A 8 -6.92 -11.98 12.04
N ASP A 9 -6.96 -12.53 10.83
CA ASP A 9 -6.67 -13.95 10.58
C ASP A 9 -5.16 -14.20 10.46
N SER A 10 -4.48 -13.37 9.66
CA SER A 10 -3.05 -13.47 9.38
C SER A 10 -2.18 -12.66 10.35
N GLY A 11 -2.76 -11.72 11.12
CA GLY A 11 -2.01 -10.80 11.96
C GLY A 11 -1.18 -9.76 11.19
N ARG A 12 -1.37 -9.66 9.87
CA ARG A 12 -0.56 -8.79 9.00
C ARG A 12 -1.04 -7.36 9.05
N GLU A 13 -0.10 -6.43 9.08
CA GLU A 13 -0.44 -5.01 8.96
C GLU A 13 -0.87 -4.70 7.53
N LEU A 14 -2.00 -4.01 7.43
CA LEU A 14 -2.59 -3.58 6.18
C LEU A 14 -2.50 -2.06 6.06
N TRP A 15 -2.02 -1.61 4.92
CA TRP A 15 -1.82 -0.21 4.61
C TRP A 15 -2.85 0.28 3.62
N ARG A 16 -3.33 1.50 3.87
CA ARG A 16 -4.12 2.24 2.88
C ARG A 16 -3.19 2.90 1.88
N VAL A 17 -3.78 3.50 0.85
CA VAL A 17 -3.07 4.36 -0.11
C VAL A 17 -2.22 5.42 0.60
N GLU A 18 -2.75 6.01 1.67
CA GLU A 18 -2.07 7.05 2.47
C GLU A 18 -0.79 6.54 3.12
N ASP A 19 -0.87 5.36 3.76
CA ASP A 19 0.24 4.72 4.46
C ASP A 19 1.32 4.26 3.47
N CYS A 20 0.90 3.67 2.33
CA CYS A 20 1.80 3.27 1.26
C CYS A 20 2.55 4.47 0.66
N ALA A 21 1.81 5.53 0.33
CA ALA A 21 2.39 6.75 -0.23
C ALA A 21 3.38 7.41 0.73
N LYS A 22 3.03 7.49 2.03
CA LYS A 22 3.91 8.01 3.08
C LYS A 22 5.18 7.18 3.23
N HIS A 23 5.08 5.86 3.21
CA HIS A 23 6.23 4.97 3.29
C HIS A 23 7.17 5.13 2.08
N CYS A 24 6.61 5.27 0.89
CA CYS A 24 7.36 5.47 -0.35
C CYS A 24 7.80 6.92 -0.59
N GLY A 25 7.43 7.87 0.27
CA GLY A 25 7.77 9.28 0.12
C GLY A 25 7.11 9.98 -1.08
N ILE A 26 5.94 9.49 -1.53
CA ILE A 26 5.22 10.03 -2.68
C ILE A 26 3.83 10.55 -2.29
N ASN A 27 3.17 11.23 -3.24
CA ASN A 27 1.77 11.64 -3.07
C ASN A 27 0.81 10.45 -3.19
N THR A 28 -0.29 10.50 -2.44
CA THR A 28 -1.38 9.50 -2.49
C THR A 28 -1.98 9.34 -3.88
N ASN A 29 -2.13 10.44 -4.62
CA ASN A 29 -2.59 10.40 -6.00
C ASN A 29 -1.58 9.68 -6.92
N THR A 30 -0.28 9.85 -6.69
CA THR A 30 0.76 9.13 -7.45
C THR A 30 0.67 7.63 -7.18
N TRP A 31 0.49 7.22 -5.91
CA TRP A 31 0.25 5.81 -5.57
C TRP A 31 -0.95 5.25 -6.34
N HIS A 32 -2.12 5.86 -6.19
CA HIS A 32 -3.38 5.40 -6.78
C HIS A 32 -3.41 5.45 -8.32
N SER A 33 -3.08 6.61 -8.90
CA SER A 33 -3.20 6.85 -10.34
C SER A 33 -2.01 6.31 -11.14
N THR A 34 -0.80 6.34 -10.59
CA THR A 34 0.39 5.87 -11.32
C THR A 34 0.67 4.41 -11.00
N TYR A 35 0.96 4.06 -9.75
CA TYR A 35 1.45 2.72 -9.44
C TYR A 35 0.37 1.65 -9.49
N THR A 36 -0.80 1.93 -8.93
CA THR A 36 -1.91 0.96 -8.94
C THR A 36 -2.46 0.77 -10.35
N SER A 37 -2.66 1.85 -11.11
CA SER A 37 -3.22 1.76 -12.47
C SER A 37 -2.24 1.17 -13.50
N THR A 38 -0.93 1.36 -13.32
CA THR A 38 0.09 0.76 -14.21
C THR A 38 0.48 -0.66 -13.81
N GLY A 39 -0.08 -1.21 -12.73
CA GLY A 39 0.31 -2.53 -12.20
C GLY A 39 1.75 -2.59 -11.71
N ARG A 40 2.35 -1.44 -11.38
CA ARG A 40 3.72 -1.36 -10.85
C ARG A 40 3.78 -1.55 -9.35
N ALA A 41 2.69 -1.25 -8.63
CA ALA A 41 2.55 -1.55 -7.21
C ALA A 41 2.12 -3.02 -7.00
N PRO A 42 2.37 -3.57 -5.80
CA PRO A 42 1.77 -4.83 -5.39
C PRO A 42 0.23 -4.80 -5.49
N LEU A 43 -0.35 -5.99 -5.63
CA LEU A 43 -1.81 -6.13 -5.69
C LEU A 43 -2.42 -5.86 -4.31
N PRO A 44 -3.61 -5.25 -4.25
CA PRO A 44 -4.31 -5.12 -2.98
C PRO A 44 -4.68 -6.52 -2.47
N VAL A 45 -4.39 -6.76 -1.20
CA VAL A 45 -4.67 -8.05 -0.53
C VAL A 45 -6.09 -8.11 0.02
N ALA A 46 -6.72 -6.95 0.24
CA ALA A 46 -8.09 -6.83 0.70
C ALA A 46 -8.72 -5.52 0.23
N GLU A 47 -10.05 -5.43 0.25
CA GLU A 47 -10.79 -4.19 0.04
C GLU A 47 -11.63 -3.88 1.28
N LEU A 48 -11.35 -2.75 1.93
CA LEU A 48 -12.09 -2.28 3.10
C LEU A 48 -13.33 -1.47 2.65
N GLY A 49 -14.39 -2.17 2.27
CA GLY A 49 -15.59 -1.55 1.70
C GLY A 49 -15.44 -1.31 0.19
N LYS A 50 -16.22 -0.37 -0.36
CA LYS A 50 -16.47 -0.34 -1.81
C LYS A 50 -15.34 0.25 -2.68
N ARG A 51 -14.41 1.01 -2.10
CA ARG A 51 -13.36 1.77 -2.81
C ARG A 51 -12.10 2.01 -1.99
N MET A 52 -11.79 1.14 -1.04
CA MET A 52 -10.58 1.29 -0.20
C MET A 52 -9.75 0.01 -0.28
N PRO A 53 -8.99 -0.19 -1.37
CA PRO A 53 -7.99 -1.24 -1.43
C PRO A 53 -6.98 -1.10 -0.27
N LEU A 54 -6.58 -2.25 0.27
CA LEU A 54 -5.58 -2.40 1.32
C LEU A 54 -4.44 -3.25 0.79
N TRP A 55 -3.21 -2.86 1.12
CA TRP A 55 -1.99 -3.56 0.76
C TRP A 55 -1.32 -4.15 1.99
N GLY A 56 -0.66 -5.29 1.83
CA GLY A 56 0.19 -5.82 2.88
C GLY A 56 1.40 -4.90 3.12
N ALA A 57 1.58 -4.44 4.34
CA ALA A 57 2.70 -3.57 4.72
C ALA A 57 4.05 -4.18 4.36
N GLU A 58 4.23 -5.47 4.60
CA GLU A 58 5.46 -6.21 4.29
C GLU A 58 5.72 -6.28 2.79
N GLU A 59 4.67 -6.47 1.99
CA GLU A 59 4.78 -6.59 0.54
C GLU A 59 5.14 -5.24 -0.08
N VAL A 60 4.53 -4.15 0.39
CA VAL A 60 4.90 -2.78 -0.02
C VAL A 60 6.33 -2.46 0.37
N GLN A 61 6.77 -2.82 1.58
CA GLN A 61 8.16 -2.62 2.02
C GLN A 61 9.16 -3.41 1.18
N THR A 62 8.82 -4.66 0.86
CA THR A 62 9.67 -5.55 0.04
C THR A 62 9.75 -5.03 -1.38
N TRP A 63 8.60 -4.68 -1.95
CA TRP A 63 8.50 -4.03 -3.24
C TRP A 63 9.32 -2.75 -3.28
N HIS A 64 9.19 -1.85 -2.30
CA HIS A 64 9.94 -0.58 -2.27
C HIS A 64 11.46 -0.78 -2.17
N LYS A 65 11.92 -1.84 -1.50
CA LYS A 65 13.34 -2.20 -1.42
C LYS A 65 13.87 -2.80 -2.73
N THR A 66 13.06 -3.57 -3.46
CA THR A 66 13.49 -4.31 -4.66
C THR A 66 13.20 -3.57 -5.95
N ALA A 67 11.97 -3.07 -6.10
CA ALA A 67 11.59 -2.12 -7.14
C ALA A 67 12.15 -0.76 -6.72
N GLN A 68 13.42 -0.53 -7.07
CA GLN A 68 14.11 0.76 -6.91
C GLN A 68 13.12 1.91 -7.12
N ALA A 69 12.78 2.60 -6.02
CA ALA A 69 11.90 3.75 -6.02
C ALA A 69 12.33 4.67 -7.17
N PRO A 70 11.42 5.09 -8.08
CA PRO A 70 11.83 5.99 -9.13
C PRO A 70 12.34 7.29 -8.49
N LEU A 71 13.50 7.72 -9.00
CA LEU A 71 14.11 9.02 -8.78
C LEU A 71 13.09 10.17 -8.91
#